data_AF-A0A7X6PAX2-F1
#
_entry.id   AF-A0A7X6PAX2-F1
#
_cell.length_a   1.000
_cell.length_b   1.000
_cell.length_c   1.000
_cell.angle_alpha   90.00
_cell.angle_beta   90.00
_cell.angle_gamma   90.00
#
_symmetry.space_group_name_H-M   'P 1'
#
loop_
_entity.id
_entity.type
_entity.pdbx_description
1 polymer ?
#
loop_
_entity_poly.entity_id
_entity_poly.type
_entity_poly.pdbx_seq_one_letter_code
_entity_poly.pdbx_strand_id
1 'polypeptide(L)'
;MKPFKIPYSLTIITPFHIGTGEELDPFTIVIKDNYLYRLNQLEFIHYLLQEKEKEFQKVMYVGNIVAIQQFFQENFNPEVKDTWFYHYLINKNIADEYIKKTSSGDNQGLIKEFIRNTALYQPYIPGSSIKGSIRTAILSSLQDSKKVKLNQEKSNDSEVQAILLDYWNSEKKVADIPSDPFKFIKFADIPFKNDWISFSKVEIKNLTADEKPKNP
;
A
#
# COMPACT_ATOMS: atom_id res chain seq x y z
N MET A 1 7.96 28.28 -21.16
CA MET A 1 6.50 28.38 -20.96
C MET A 1 6.22 28.28 -19.46
N LYS A 2 5.45 29.19 -18.85
CA LYS A 2 5.09 29.06 -17.42
C LYS A 2 4.06 27.93 -17.26
N PRO A 3 4.19 27.05 -16.25
CA PRO A 3 3.21 25.99 -16.03
C PRO A 3 1.86 26.61 -15.61
N PHE A 4 0.79 26.20 -16.28
CA PHE A 4 -0.57 26.51 -15.86
C PHE A 4 -0.96 25.54 -14.72
N LYS A 5 -1.53 26.07 -13.63
CA LYS A 5 -1.93 25.28 -12.46
C LYS A 5 -3.45 25.18 -12.42
N ILE A 6 -3.96 23.95 -12.30
CA ILE A 6 -5.38 23.65 -12.17
C ILE A 6 -5.60 23.01 -10.79
N PRO A 7 -6.39 23.61 -9.89
CA PRO A 7 -6.79 22.95 -8.66
C PRO A 7 -7.79 21.82 -8.97
N TYR A 8 -7.72 20.73 -8.23
CA TYR A 8 -8.66 19.62 -8.31
C TYR A 8 -8.92 19.04 -6.93
N SER A 9 -10.06 18.38 -6.77
CA SER A 9 -10.45 17.66 -5.56
C SER A 9 -10.65 16.18 -5.89
N LEU A 10 -10.26 15.30 -4.98
CA LEU A 10 -10.50 13.87 -5.08
C LEU A 10 -11.46 13.45 -3.97
N THR A 11 -12.53 12.74 -4.34
CA THR A 11 -13.49 12.14 -3.40
C THR A 11 -13.35 10.63 -3.46
N ILE A 12 -13.07 10.02 -2.31
CA ILE A 12 -12.94 8.57 -2.20
C ILE A 12 -14.34 7.98 -2.00
N ILE A 13 -14.79 7.20 -2.97
CA ILE A 13 -16.12 6.55 -2.96
C ILE A 13 -16.08 5.10 -2.49
N THR A 14 -14.92 4.45 -2.56
CA THR A 14 -14.69 3.08 -2.13
C THR A 14 -13.30 2.97 -1.48
N PRO A 15 -13.09 2.05 -0.53
CA PRO A 15 -11.76 1.77 -0.02
C PRO A 15 -10.79 1.42 -1.16
N PHE A 16 -9.56 1.93 -1.08
CA PHE A 16 -8.51 1.65 -2.04
C PHE A 16 -7.18 1.50 -1.30
N HIS A 17 -6.22 0.87 -1.97
CA HIS A 17 -4.88 0.65 -1.42
C HIS A 17 -3.84 0.98 -2.48
N ILE A 18 -2.84 1.78 -2.10
CA ILE A 18 -1.64 2.04 -2.90
C ILE A 18 -0.46 1.60 -2.04
N GLY A 19 0.18 0.51 -2.43
CA GLY A 19 1.31 -0.05 -1.68
C GLY A 19 2.66 0.38 -2.25
N THR A 20 3.70 0.29 -1.43
CA THR A 20 5.11 0.37 -1.86
C THR A 20 5.65 -0.97 -2.34
N GLY A 21 4.90 -2.06 -2.08
CA GLY A 21 5.40 -3.44 -2.18
C GLY A 21 6.01 -3.96 -0.88
N GLU A 22 6.13 -3.11 0.14
CA GLU A 22 6.56 -3.50 1.48
C GLU A 22 5.40 -4.05 2.30
N GLU A 23 5.73 -4.95 3.22
CA GLU A 23 4.79 -5.58 4.13
C GLU A 23 5.26 -5.35 5.58
N LEU A 24 4.32 -5.11 6.48
CA LEU A 24 4.59 -5.08 7.91
C LEU A 24 4.48 -6.50 8.44
N ASP A 25 5.55 -6.98 9.07
CA ASP A 25 5.52 -8.24 9.79
C ASP A 25 5.03 -8.05 11.24
N PRO A 26 4.60 -9.13 11.91
CA PRO A 26 4.04 -9.04 13.26
C PRO A 26 4.99 -8.49 14.35
N PHE A 27 6.30 -8.44 14.13
CA PHE A 27 7.25 -7.83 15.08
C PHE A 27 7.37 -6.32 14.91
N THR A 28 6.85 -5.78 13.82
CA THR A 28 6.89 -4.34 13.54
C THR A 28 5.63 -3.61 13.97
N ILE A 29 4.61 -4.34 14.44
CA ILE A 29 3.34 -3.76 14.86
C ILE A 29 2.87 -4.32 16.20
N VAL A 30 2.07 -3.53 16.89
CA VAL A 30 1.33 -3.94 18.09
C VAL A 30 -0.08 -3.42 18.02
N ILE A 31 -1.03 -4.14 18.61
CA ILE A 31 -2.45 -3.76 18.62
C ILE A 31 -2.85 -3.57 20.08
N LYS A 32 -3.26 -2.34 20.42
CA LYS A 32 -3.67 -1.96 21.77
C LYS A 32 -4.82 -0.96 21.70
N ASP A 33 -5.85 -1.20 22.50
CA ASP A 33 -7.03 -0.32 22.63
C ASP A 33 -7.71 0.05 21.30
N ASN A 34 -7.87 -0.92 20.39
CA ASN A 34 -8.40 -0.75 19.03
C ASN A 34 -7.55 0.12 18.08
N TYR A 35 -6.28 0.32 18.41
CA TYR A 35 -5.31 0.94 17.52
C TYR A 35 -4.23 -0.06 17.13
N LEU A 36 -3.85 -0.03 15.85
CA LEU A 36 -2.64 -0.69 15.36
C LEU A 36 -1.53 0.35 15.32
N TYR A 37 -0.45 0.09 16.07
CA TYR A 37 0.73 0.93 16.14
C TYR A 37 1.85 0.32 15.30
N ARG A 38 2.51 1.14 14.49
CA ARG A 38 3.79 0.78 13.86
C ARG A 38 4.92 1.10 14.83
N LEU A 39 5.64 0.08 15.27
CA LEU A 39 6.72 0.22 16.22
C LEU A 39 7.94 0.93 15.60
N ASN A 40 8.56 1.76 16.42
CA ASN A 40 9.97 2.07 16.30
C ASN A 40 10.73 0.97 17.05
N GLN A 41 11.05 -0.12 16.35
CA GLN A 41 11.55 -1.34 16.98
C GLN A 41 12.81 -1.11 17.81
N LEU A 42 13.71 -0.23 17.37
CA LEU A 42 14.94 0.07 18.08
C LEU A 42 14.64 0.68 19.46
N GLU A 43 13.85 1.75 19.48
CA GLU A 43 13.48 2.44 20.73
C GLU A 43 12.60 1.56 21.61
N PHE A 44 11.73 0.74 21.02
CA PHE A 44 10.92 -0.20 21.77
C PHE A 44 11.78 -1.29 22.45
N ILE A 45 12.78 -1.82 21.75
CA ILE A 45 13.72 -2.79 22.34
C ILE A 45 14.54 -2.13 23.45
N HIS A 46 15.02 -0.89 23.26
CA HIS A 46 15.72 -0.15 24.30
C HIS A 46 14.85 0.04 25.55
N TYR A 47 13.58 0.43 25.35
CA TYR A 47 12.61 0.54 26.43
C TYR A 47 12.43 -0.79 27.18
N LEU A 48 12.28 -1.92 26.47
CA LEU A 48 12.15 -3.23 27.09
C LEU A 48 13.43 -3.66 27.82
N LEU A 49 14.60 -3.32 27.31
CA LEU A 49 15.87 -3.60 27.98
C LEU A 49 16.05 -2.78 29.26
N GLN A 50 15.48 -1.57 29.34
CA GLN A 50 15.54 -0.74 30.54
C GLN A 50 14.53 -1.18 31.61
N GLU A 51 13.28 -1.43 31.21
CA GLU A 51 12.19 -1.69 32.15
C GLU A 51 12.03 -3.18 32.49
N LYS A 52 12.45 -4.07 31.57
CA LYS A 52 12.06 -5.49 31.56
C LYS A 52 13.20 -6.42 31.16
N GLU A 53 14.45 -6.03 31.39
CA GLU A 53 15.66 -6.69 30.89
C GLU A 53 15.64 -8.23 31.04
N LYS A 54 15.45 -8.72 32.27
CA LYS A 54 15.51 -10.16 32.58
C LYS A 54 14.39 -10.95 31.91
N GLU A 55 13.19 -10.38 31.85
CA GLU A 55 12.02 -11.00 31.23
C GLU A 55 12.19 -11.04 29.72
N PHE A 56 12.66 -9.94 29.13
CA PHE A 56 12.94 -9.84 27.71
C PHE A 56 14.06 -10.81 27.28
N GLN A 57 15.19 -10.85 27.99
CA GLN A 57 16.27 -11.80 27.72
C GLN A 57 15.81 -13.25 27.78
N LYS A 58 14.96 -13.60 28.77
CA LYS A 58 14.39 -14.95 28.89
C LYS A 58 13.53 -15.32 27.68
N VAL A 59 12.64 -14.42 27.24
CA VAL A 59 11.76 -14.65 26.09
C VAL A 59 12.57 -14.76 24.80
N MET A 60 13.58 -13.90 24.62
CA MET A 60 14.49 -13.96 23.47
C MET A 60 15.33 -15.24 23.44
N TYR A 61 15.79 -15.72 24.61
CA TYR A 61 16.57 -16.96 24.71
C TYR A 61 15.75 -18.20 24.32
N VAL A 62 14.45 -18.23 24.67
CA VAL A 62 13.55 -19.31 24.23
C VAL A 62 13.38 -19.29 22.71
N GLY A 63 13.42 -18.12 22.08
CA GLY A 63 13.40 -17.97 20.63
C GLY A 63 12.06 -18.33 19.97
N ASN A 64 10.98 -18.45 20.75
CA ASN A 64 9.66 -18.75 20.23
C ASN A 64 9.00 -17.47 19.71
N ILE A 65 8.72 -17.42 18.41
CA ILE A 65 8.13 -16.27 17.70
C ILE A 65 6.82 -15.80 18.35
N VAL A 66 5.92 -16.72 18.68
CA VAL A 66 4.62 -16.41 19.30
C VAL A 66 4.82 -15.81 20.69
N ALA A 67 5.74 -16.37 21.50
CA ALA A 67 6.04 -15.86 22.83
C ALA A 67 6.65 -14.44 22.78
N ILE A 68 7.53 -14.17 21.82
CA ILE A 68 8.12 -12.84 21.63
C ILE A 68 7.03 -11.83 21.21
N GLN A 69 6.15 -12.19 20.28
CA GLN A 69 5.05 -11.32 19.85
C GLN A 69 4.08 -11.03 21.00
N GLN A 70 3.71 -12.05 21.78
CA GLN A 70 2.86 -11.86 22.95
C GLN A 70 3.54 -10.94 23.98
N PHE A 71 4.83 -11.12 24.22
CA PHE A 71 5.61 -10.26 25.10
C PHE A 71 5.62 -8.80 24.62
N PHE A 72 5.73 -8.54 23.31
CA PHE A 72 5.64 -7.20 22.74
C PHE A 72 4.26 -6.58 22.97
N GLN A 73 3.18 -7.33 22.73
CA GLN A 73 1.82 -6.85 22.93
C GLN A 73 1.53 -6.50 24.40
N GLU A 74 1.95 -7.35 25.34
CA GLU A 74 1.72 -7.18 26.77
C GLU A 74 2.50 -6.00 27.37
N ASN A 75 3.72 -5.77 26.88
CA ASN A 75 4.62 -4.74 27.43
C ASN A 75 4.62 -3.42 26.63
N PHE A 76 3.83 -3.33 25.55
CA PHE A 76 3.70 -2.08 24.80
C PHE A 76 2.96 -1.02 25.60
N ASN A 77 3.52 0.19 25.67
CA ASN A 77 2.90 1.34 26.32
C ASN A 77 2.78 2.53 25.34
N PRO A 78 1.57 2.90 24.89
CA PRO A 78 1.36 3.96 23.92
C PRO A 78 1.73 5.36 24.43
N GLU A 79 1.92 5.52 25.74
CA GLU A 79 2.37 6.78 26.34
C GLU A 79 3.88 7.03 26.14
N VAL A 80 4.67 5.99 25.86
CA VAL A 80 6.11 6.12 25.54
C VAL A 80 6.25 6.39 24.04
N LYS A 81 6.04 7.66 23.65
CA LYS A 81 5.86 8.07 22.25
C LYS A 81 7.00 7.69 21.30
N ASP A 82 8.24 7.62 21.78
CA ASP A 82 9.39 7.30 20.93
C ASP A 82 9.41 5.84 20.44
N THR A 83 8.62 4.96 21.07
CA THR A 83 8.57 3.52 20.74
C THR A 83 7.70 3.18 19.54
N TRP A 84 7.02 4.16 18.93
CA TRP A 84 6.15 3.95 17.78
C TRP A 84 6.12 5.18 16.85
N PHE A 85 5.92 4.95 15.54
CA PHE A 85 5.93 6.01 14.53
C PHE A 85 4.55 6.61 14.27
N TYR A 86 3.55 5.75 14.12
CA TYR A 86 2.17 6.14 13.89
C TYR A 86 1.21 5.05 14.35
N HIS A 87 -0.06 5.42 14.48
CA HIS A 87 -1.16 4.47 14.68
C HIS A 87 -2.38 4.85 13.86
N TYR A 88 -3.27 3.90 13.69
CA TYR A 88 -4.59 4.12 13.11
C TYR A 88 -5.63 3.18 13.73
N LEU A 89 -6.89 3.57 13.62
CA LEU A 89 -8.00 2.82 14.19
C LEU A 89 -8.18 1.49 13.45
N ILE A 90 -8.38 0.42 14.20
CA ILE A 90 -8.70 -0.90 13.69
C ILE A 90 -10.03 -1.36 14.28
N ASN A 91 -10.86 -2.01 13.45
CA ASN A 91 -12.07 -2.64 13.93
C ASN A 91 -11.72 -3.80 14.88
N LYS A 92 -12.34 -3.83 16.07
CA LYS A 92 -12.08 -4.83 17.10
C LYS A 92 -12.15 -6.28 16.58
N ASN A 93 -13.16 -6.63 15.79
CA ASN A 93 -13.31 -7.99 15.28
C ASN A 93 -12.13 -8.38 14.37
N ILE A 94 -11.62 -7.43 13.57
CA ILE A 94 -10.47 -7.66 12.68
C ILE A 94 -9.17 -7.75 13.50
N ALA A 95 -9.02 -6.90 14.51
CA ALA A 95 -7.90 -6.98 15.45
C ALA A 95 -7.84 -8.35 16.16
N ASP A 96 -8.97 -8.80 16.70
CA ASP A 96 -9.08 -10.09 17.40
C ASP A 96 -8.78 -11.26 16.44
N GLU A 97 -9.30 -11.22 15.20
CA GLU A 97 -8.99 -12.23 14.17
C GLU A 97 -7.49 -12.24 13.82
N TYR A 98 -6.88 -11.06 13.68
CA TYR A 98 -5.45 -10.94 13.38
C TYR A 98 -4.59 -11.55 14.50
N ILE A 99 -4.81 -11.11 15.76
CA ILE A 99 -4.06 -11.60 16.92
C ILE A 99 -4.19 -13.12 17.04
N LYS A 100 -5.41 -13.66 16.89
CA LYS A 100 -5.65 -15.11 16.95
C LYS A 100 -4.83 -15.88 15.91
N LYS A 101 -4.76 -15.37 14.68
CA LYS A 101 -4.03 -16.01 13.57
C LYS A 101 -2.52 -15.91 13.70
N THR A 102 -2.00 -14.79 14.20
CA THR A 102 -0.56 -14.65 14.44
C THR A 102 -0.10 -15.50 15.62
N SER A 103 -0.94 -15.62 16.66
CA SER A 103 -0.62 -16.44 17.84
C SER A 103 -0.70 -17.95 17.60
N SER A 104 -1.45 -18.42 16.60
CA SER A 104 -1.49 -19.86 16.29
C SER A 104 -0.32 -20.34 15.42
N GLY A 105 0.45 -19.42 14.82
CA GLY A 105 1.54 -19.75 13.90
C GLY A 105 1.09 -20.23 12.52
N ASP A 106 -0.22 -20.25 12.25
CA ASP A 106 -0.81 -20.72 10.98
C ASP A 106 -0.70 -19.69 9.85
N ASN A 107 -0.32 -18.45 10.18
CA ASN A 107 -0.22 -17.34 9.23
C ASN A 107 1.01 -16.47 9.54
N GLN A 108 1.72 -16.05 8.49
CA GLN A 108 2.86 -15.13 8.59
C GLN A 108 2.45 -13.76 9.14
N GLY A 109 1.15 -13.41 9.09
CA GLY A 109 0.64 -12.17 9.66
C GLY A 109 1.09 -10.90 8.92
N LEU A 110 1.51 -11.04 7.66
CA LEU A 110 1.99 -9.93 6.86
C LEU A 110 0.84 -8.97 6.50
N ILE A 111 1.09 -7.68 6.69
CA ILE A 111 0.15 -6.60 6.40
C ILE A 111 0.69 -5.78 5.24
N LYS A 112 -0.10 -5.61 4.19
CA LYS A 112 0.25 -4.70 3.09
C LYS A 112 0.14 -3.25 3.55
N GLU A 113 1.26 -2.55 3.60
CA GLU A 113 1.29 -1.16 4.06
C GLU A 113 0.82 -0.21 2.96
N PHE A 114 0.01 0.79 3.35
CA PHE A 114 -0.32 1.90 2.46
C PHE A 114 0.92 2.81 2.33
N ILE A 115 1.14 3.36 1.13
CA ILE A 115 2.29 4.20 0.84
C ILE A 115 2.37 5.45 1.74
N ARG A 116 3.57 5.70 2.25
CA ARG A 116 3.87 6.84 3.15
C ARG A 116 5.13 7.56 2.71
N ASN A 117 5.21 8.83 3.09
CA ASN A 117 6.46 9.57 3.03
C ASN A 117 7.43 9.01 4.09
N THR A 118 8.66 8.70 3.71
CA THR A 118 9.64 8.04 4.60
C THR A 118 10.14 8.92 5.74
N ALA A 119 10.13 10.24 5.59
CA ALA A 119 10.63 11.17 6.60
C ALA A 119 9.59 11.50 7.68
N LEU A 120 8.32 11.62 7.29
CA LEU A 120 7.23 12.03 8.19
C LEU A 120 6.24 10.91 8.51
N TYR A 121 6.43 9.72 7.91
CA TYR A 121 5.47 8.60 7.93
C TYR A 121 4.03 8.98 7.55
N GLN A 122 3.87 10.08 6.82
CA GLN A 122 2.57 10.60 6.43
C GLN A 122 2.05 9.85 5.20
N PRO A 123 0.82 9.32 5.26
CA PRO A 123 0.25 8.65 4.10
C PRO A 123 -0.13 9.67 3.04
N TYR A 124 -0.02 9.29 1.77
CA TYR A 124 -0.34 10.17 0.65
C TYR A 124 -0.81 9.40 -0.57
N ILE A 125 -1.56 10.07 -1.44
CA ILE A 125 -1.89 9.56 -2.77
C ILE A 125 -0.81 10.07 -3.74
N PRO A 126 0.00 9.20 -4.35
CA PRO A 126 1.01 9.64 -5.29
C PRO A 126 0.38 10.26 -6.53
N GLY A 127 0.91 11.39 -6.97
CA GLY A 127 0.54 12.02 -8.23
C GLY A 127 0.80 11.10 -9.42
N SER A 128 1.78 10.20 -9.32
CA SER A 128 2.03 9.15 -10.31
C SER A 128 0.86 8.16 -10.42
N SER A 129 0.23 7.77 -9.31
CA SER A 129 -0.95 6.89 -9.30
C SER A 129 -2.16 7.56 -9.95
N ILE A 130 -2.39 8.84 -9.65
CA ILE A 130 -3.46 9.64 -10.27
C ILE A 130 -3.18 9.81 -11.77
N LYS A 131 -1.94 10.11 -12.13
CA LYS A 131 -1.50 10.23 -13.53
C LYS A 131 -1.71 8.92 -14.28
N GLY A 132 -1.39 7.79 -13.66
CA GLY A 132 -1.57 6.45 -14.21
C GLY A 132 -3.04 6.15 -14.50
N SER A 133 -3.94 6.39 -13.54
CA SER A 133 -5.38 6.12 -13.73
C SER A 133 -5.99 6.97 -14.85
N ILE A 134 -5.64 8.26 -14.89
CA ILE A 134 -6.08 9.17 -15.97
C ILE A 134 -5.48 8.77 -17.31
N ARG A 135 -4.20 8.36 -17.35
CA ARG A 135 -3.55 7.86 -18.56
C ARG A 135 -4.28 6.66 -19.12
N THR A 136 -4.61 5.68 -18.27
CA THR A 136 -5.35 4.49 -18.68
C THR A 136 -6.73 4.85 -19.25
N ALA A 137 -7.46 5.77 -18.61
CA ALA A 137 -8.76 6.22 -19.11
C ALA A 137 -8.66 6.89 -20.50
N ILE A 138 -7.65 7.75 -20.70
CA ILE A 138 -7.39 8.40 -22.00
C ILE A 138 -7.00 7.37 -23.06
N LEU A 139 -6.12 6.43 -22.73
CA LEU A 139 -5.69 5.36 -23.64
C LEU A 139 -6.87 4.50 -24.09
N SER A 140 -7.76 4.12 -23.16
CA SER A 140 -8.98 3.37 -23.48
C SER A 140 -9.87 4.14 -24.47
N SER A 141 -10.10 5.43 -24.23
CA SER A 141 -10.89 6.27 -25.13
C SER A 141 -10.23 6.43 -26.51
N LEU A 142 -8.91 6.59 -26.56
CA LEU A 142 -8.16 6.67 -27.82
C LEU A 142 -8.22 5.36 -28.59
N GLN A 143 -8.13 4.22 -27.91
CA GLN A 143 -8.24 2.89 -28.52
C GLN A 143 -9.59 2.72 -29.23
N ASP A 144 -10.68 3.10 -28.57
CA ASP A 144 -12.03 3.04 -29.14
C ASP A 144 -12.14 3.94 -30.39
N SER A 145 -11.64 5.18 -30.28
CA SER A 145 -11.71 6.16 -31.38
C SER A 145 -10.87 5.74 -32.60
N LYS A 146 -9.66 5.20 -32.38
CA LYS A 146 -8.74 4.76 -33.44
C LYS A 146 -9.07 3.34 -33.95
N LYS A 147 -10.07 2.66 -33.37
CA LYS A 147 -10.47 1.27 -33.67
C LYS A 147 -9.29 0.30 -33.65
N VAL A 148 -8.32 0.53 -32.76
CA VAL A 148 -7.14 -0.31 -32.65
C VAL A 148 -7.53 -1.59 -31.91
N LYS A 149 -7.53 -2.71 -32.64
CA LYS A 149 -7.70 -4.05 -32.05
C LYS A 149 -6.38 -4.48 -31.43
N LEU A 150 -6.31 -4.44 -30.11
CA LEU A 150 -5.19 -5.01 -29.37
C LEU A 150 -5.36 -6.53 -29.33
N ASN A 151 -4.40 -7.27 -29.89
CA ASN A 151 -4.28 -8.69 -29.61
C ASN A 151 -3.75 -8.81 -28.17
N GLN A 152 -4.67 -8.92 -27.21
CA GLN A 152 -4.41 -8.91 -25.77
C GLN A 152 -3.34 -9.92 -25.31
N GLU A 153 -3.08 -10.97 -26.09
CA GLU A 153 -2.12 -12.02 -25.78
C GLU A 153 -0.71 -11.81 -26.35
N LYS A 154 -0.51 -10.85 -27.27
CA LYS A 154 0.77 -10.69 -28.01
C LYS A 154 1.31 -9.26 -28.14
N SER A 155 0.54 -8.23 -27.79
CA SER A 155 1.01 -6.84 -27.92
C SER A 155 1.77 -6.38 -26.68
N ASN A 156 2.98 -5.84 -26.86
CA ASN A 156 3.72 -5.17 -25.80
C ASN A 156 2.97 -3.90 -25.39
N ASP A 157 2.54 -3.81 -24.13
CA ASP A 157 1.75 -2.68 -23.60
C ASP A 157 2.43 -1.33 -23.86
N SER A 158 3.76 -1.27 -23.74
CA SER A 158 4.52 -0.05 -23.99
C SER A 158 4.46 0.44 -25.45
N GLU A 159 4.45 -0.48 -26.41
CA GLU A 159 4.31 -0.17 -27.85
C GLU A 159 2.91 0.34 -28.15
N VAL A 160 1.88 -0.33 -27.61
CA VAL A 160 0.49 0.05 -27.77
C VAL A 160 0.25 1.47 -27.27
N GLN A 161 0.73 1.78 -26.07
CA GLN A 161 0.60 3.12 -25.51
C GLN A 161 1.31 4.17 -26.38
N ALA A 162 2.49 3.85 -26.91
CA ALA A 162 3.24 4.73 -27.80
C ALA A 162 2.51 5.01 -29.11
N ILE A 163 1.88 3.99 -29.69
CA ILE A 163 1.07 4.14 -30.91
C ILE A 163 -0.19 4.97 -30.62
N LEU A 164 -0.90 4.67 -29.53
CA LEU A 164 -2.13 5.38 -29.18
C LEU A 164 -1.90 6.87 -28.90
N LEU A 165 -0.77 7.21 -28.28
CA LEU A 165 -0.38 8.58 -27.94
C LEU A 165 0.54 9.23 -28.98
N ASP A 166 0.69 8.61 -30.16
CA ASP A 166 1.41 9.15 -31.32
C ASP A 166 2.88 9.51 -31.04
N TYR A 167 3.56 8.73 -30.18
CA TYR A 167 5.00 8.83 -29.92
C TYR A 167 5.78 7.55 -30.28
N TRP A 168 5.19 6.66 -31.08
CA TRP A 168 5.88 5.50 -31.65
C TRP A 168 6.73 5.90 -32.86
N ASN A 169 8.01 5.51 -32.87
CA ASN A 169 8.88 5.67 -34.04
C ASN A 169 8.83 4.41 -34.91
N SER A 170 8.10 4.48 -36.03
CA SER A 170 7.92 3.35 -36.95
C SER A 170 9.21 2.89 -37.64
N GLU A 171 10.18 3.79 -37.87
CA GLU A 171 11.45 3.45 -38.51
C GLU A 171 12.35 2.64 -37.57
N LYS A 172 12.46 3.09 -36.31
CA LYS A 172 13.30 2.46 -35.29
C LYS A 172 12.59 1.31 -34.58
N LYS A 173 11.27 1.19 -34.72
CA LYS A 173 10.40 0.27 -33.96
C LYS A 173 10.59 0.42 -32.45
N VAL A 174 10.68 1.67 -31.97
CA VAL A 174 10.81 1.99 -30.54
C VAL A 174 9.91 3.16 -30.17
N ALA A 175 9.53 3.24 -28.90
CA ALA A 175 8.87 4.40 -28.33
C ALA A 175 9.82 5.60 -28.21
N ASP A 176 9.45 6.76 -28.76
CA ASP A 176 10.15 8.02 -28.55
C ASP A 176 9.68 8.68 -27.24
N ILE A 177 10.19 8.18 -26.11
CA ILE A 177 9.80 8.61 -24.75
C ILE A 177 9.86 10.14 -24.57
N PRO A 178 10.89 10.85 -25.07
CA PRO A 178 10.90 12.31 -25.03
C PRO A 178 9.69 12.98 -25.68
N SER A 179 8.97 12.32 -26.60
CA SER A 179 7.79 12.85 -27.28
C SER A 179 6.47 12.49 -26.59
N ASP A 180 6.48 11.73 -25.48
CA ASP A 180 5.25 11.40 -24.74
C ASP A 180 4.53 12.67 -24.24
N PRO A 181 3.26 12.92 -24.63
CA PRO A 181 2.53 14.13 -24.22
C PRO A 181 2.34 14.22 -22.70
N PHE A 182 2.31 13.11 -21.97
CA PHE A 182 2.16 13.11 -20.52
C PHE A 182 3.37 13.71 -19.80
N LYS A 183 4.52 13.95 -20.45
CA LYS A 183 5.64 14.68 -19.84
C LYS A 183 5.25 16.12 -19.43
N PHE A 184 4.24 16.69 -20.08
CA PHE A 184 3.73 18.03 -19.81
C PHE A 184 2.67 18.07 -18.71
N ILE A 185 2.15 16.92 -18.29
CA ILE A 185 1.13 16.80 -17.24
C ILE A 185 1.78 16.30 -15.94
N LYS A 186 1.61 17.09 -14.88
CA LYS A 186 2.14 16.79 -13.54
C LYS A 186 1.02 16.85 -12.52
N PHE A 187 0.90 15.80 -11.73
CA PHE A 187 0.02 15.74 -10.58
C PHE A 187 0.87 15.86 -9.32
N ALA A 188 0.42 16.69 -8.37
CA ALA A 188 1.03 16.77 -7.06
C ALA A 188 0.59 15.57 -6.21
N ASP A 189 1.47 15.15 -5.31
CA ASP A 189 1.14 14.18 -4.26
C ASP A 189 0.15 14.80 -3.27
N ILE A 190 -0.78 13.98 -2.76
CA ILE A 190 -1.84 14.44 -1.85
C ILE A 190 -1.64 13.78 -0.47
N PRO A 191 -0.98 14.44 0.49
CA PRO A 191 -0.86 13.91 1.84
C PRO A 191 -2.20 13.96 2.58
N PHE A 192 -2.44 12.98 3.47
CA PHE A 192 -3.62 12.95 4.33
C PHE A 192 -3.27 12.44 5.74
N LYS A 193 -4.25 12.41 6.63
CA LYS A 193 -4.06 12.05 8.05
C LYS A 193 -4.23 10.54 8.27
N ASN A 194 -3.55 10.00 9.27
CA ASN A 194 -3.69 8.60 9.67
C ASN A 194 -5.13 8.23 10.08
N ASP A 195 -5.89 9.19 10.59
CA ASP A 195 -7.30 9.00 10.99
C ASP A 195 -8.21 8.58 9.82
N TRP A 196 -7.76 8.76 8.57
CA TRP A 196 -8.49 8.37 7.37
C TRP A 196 -8.09 6.98 6.86
N ILE A 197 -7.14 6.33 7.51
CA ILE A 197 -6.73 4.95 7.23
C ILE A 197 -7.53 4.00 8.11
N SER A 198 -8.04 2.95 7.49
CA SER A 198 -8.63 1.81 8.17
C SER A 198 -7.88 0.53 7.81
N PHE A 199 -7.81 -0.39 8.77
CA PHE A 199 -7.37 -1.76 8.50
C PHE A 199 -8.53 -2.62 7.98
N SER A 200 -8.30 -3.40 6.92
CA SER A 200 -9.34 -4.25 6.34
C SER A 200 -8.75 -5.57 5.86
N LYS A 201 -9.50 -6.65 6.09
CA LYS A 201 -9.16 -7.96 5.54
C LYS A 201 -9.51 -8.00 4.07
N VAL A 202 -8.57 -8.45 3.24
CA VAL A 202 -8.80 -8.70 1.82
C VAL A 202 -9.04 -10.20 1.65
N GLU A 203 -10.19 -10.56 1.09
CA GLU A 203 -10.52 -11.93 0.72
C GLU A 203 -10.54 -12.05 -0.80
N ILE A 204 -9.65 -12.87 -1.36
CA ILE A 204 -9.68 -13.19 -2.78
C ILE A 204 -10.70 -14.31 -2.96
N LYS A 205 -11.87 -13.96 -3.49
CA LYS A 205 -12.87 -14.94 -3.91
C LYS A 205 -12.63 -15.29 -5.38
N ASN A 206 -12.27 -16.54 -5.64
CA ASN A 206 -12.28 -17.05 -7.00
C ASN A 206 -13.74 -17.20 -7.43
N LEU A 207 -14.15 -16.49 -8.49
CA LEU A 207 -15.48 -16.66 -9.07
C LEU A 207 -15.66 -18.11 -9.51
N THR A 208 -16.77 -18.73 -9.08
CA THR A 208 -17.16 -20.05 -9.60
C THR A 208 -17.46 -19.94 -11.10
N ALA A 209 -17.39 -21.06 -11.83
CA ALA A 209 -17.58 -21.05 -13.28
C ALA A 209 -18.93 -20.43 -13.72
N ASP A 210 -19.95 -20.54 -12.87
CA ASP A 210 -21.30 -20.04 -13.11
C ASP A 210 -21.47 -18.53 -12.82
N GLU A 211 -20.55 -17.92 -12.04
CA GLU A 211 -20.56 -16.51 -11.66
C GLU A 211 -19.64 -15.65 -12.54
N LYS A 212 -18.86 -16.26 -13.43
CA LYS A 212 -18.05 -15.51 -14.40
C LYS A 212 -19.00 -14.75 -15.33
N PRO A 213 -18.76 -13.44 -15.56
CA PRO A 213 -19.56 -12.69 -16.52
C PRO A 213 -19.51 -13.44 -17.85
N LYS A 214 -20.70 -13.88 -18.33
CA LYS A 214 -20.82 -14.46 -19.66
C LYS A 214 -20.33 -13.39 -20.62
N ASN A 215 -19.30 -13.73 -21.42
CA ASN A 215 -18.79 -12.81 -22.42
C ASN A 215 -19.96 -12.27 -23.25
N PRO A 216 -20.03 -10.94 -23.49
CA PRO A 216 -21.01 -10.37 -24.41
C PRO A 216 -20.83 -10.91 -25.83
#